data_AF-A0A4U5Q3C6-F1
#
_entry.id   AF-A0A4U5Q3C6-F1
#
_cell.length_a   1.000
_cell.length_b   1.000
_cell.length_c   1.000
_cell.angle_alpha   90.00
_cell.angle_beta   90.00
_cell.angle_gamma   90.00
#
_symmetry.space_group_name_H-M   'P 1'
#
loop_
_entity.id
_entity.type
_entity.pdbx_description
1 polymer ?
#
loop_
_entity_poly.entity_id
_entity_poly.type
_entity_poly.pdbx_seq_one_letter_code
_entity_poly.pdbx_strand_id
1 'polypeptide(L)'
;MAMLLEDIVRSVELWLNLIKKPQPYVDPSLDPVLLVPGIAGSILKAVDKDSGGKEERVWVRILAADYTCRTKLWSRFDPQTGRSVTLDPKTNIVVPDDRYGLHAIDVLDPDMIIGRDCVYYFHDMIVEMIKWGFQEGKTLFGFGYDFRQSNRLPETLECLAKKLESVYKASGGKKINIISHSMGGLLVKCFMSLHSDIFEKYVKNWIAIAAPFRGAPGFVTSTFLNGMSFVEGWEQNFFISKWSMHQLLIECPSIYELMACPHFHWQHVPVLEIWREKKDNGGNSQIILESYPPEESIQVFKDALSSNTVVYDGEDLPLPFNFDILKWADETQKVLSRAKVPPGVKFYNIYGIDLETPHSVCYGSSEVPVTDLPELQFCEPKYISVNGDGTVPAESAKADGLNAEARVGVPGEHRGILSDHHLFRILKHWLKADSDPFYNPINDYVILPTAFEIERHKENGFQFTSLKEEWEIISEEEDDHDNMVNRKPFVSSICVSQTGDDRSSPAEACATVTVHPHGEGKQHVELNALSVSVDA
;
A
#
# COMPACT_ATOMS: atom_id res chain seq x y z
N MET A 1 21.72 -8.37 -52.09
CA MET A 1 21.41 -7.52 -50.92
C MET A 1 20.97 -8.34 -49.71
N ALA A 2 20.03 -9.29 -49.83
CA ALA A 2 19.63 -10.16 -48.70
C ALA A 2 20.78 -11.00 -48.09
N MET A 3 21.61 -11.63 -48.92
CA MET A 3 22.79 -12.39 -48.44
C MET A 3 23.83 -11.53 -47.68
N LEU A 4 23.99 -10.26 -48.08
CA LEU A 4 24.92 -9.34 -47.41
C LEU A 4 24.40 -8.89 -46.05
N LEU A 5 23.08 -8.87 -45.85
CA LEU A 5 22.46 -8.53 -44.57
C LEU A 5 22.62 -9.67 -43.56
N GLU A 6 22.43 -10.92 -44.00
CA GLU A 6 22.65 -12.12 -43.16
C GLU A 6 24.10 -12.24 -42.70
N ASP A 7 25.07 -12.00 -43.59
CA ASP A 7 26.50 -12.04 -43.22
C ASP A 7 26.90 -10.93 -42.24
N ILE A 8 26.27 -9.75 -42.35
CA ILE A 8 26.46 -8.65 -41.39
C ILE A 8 25.85 -9.00 -40.03
N VAL A 9 24.62 -9.52 -39.99
CA VAL A 9 23.95 -9.95 -38.74
C VAL A 9 24.78 -11.02 -38.04
N ARG A 10 25.26 -12.03 -38.78
CA ARG A 10 26.09 -13.11 -38.25
C ARG A 10 27.44 -12.61 -37.73
N SER A 11 28.02 -11.61 -38.38
CA SER A 11 29.26 -10.95 -37.94
C SER A 11 29.05 -10.12 -36.68
N VAL A 12 27.90 -9.43 -36.55
CA VAL A 12 27.51 -8.70 -35.35
C VAL A 12 27.22 -9.66 -34.19
N GLU A 13 26.55 -10.79 -34.42
CA GLU A 13 26.34 -11.85 -33.43
C GLU A 13 27.67 -12.46 -32.95
N LEU A 14 28.59 -12.74 -33.88
CA LEU A 14 29.94 -13.22 -33.53
C LEU A 14 30.71 -12.16 -32.73
N TRP A 15 30.61 -10.88 -33.09
CA TRP A 15 31.26 -9.79 -32.37
C TRP A 15 30.66 -9.57 -30.97
N LEU A 16 29.33 -9.66 -30.83
CA LEU A 16 28.63 -9.64 -29.54
C LEU A 16 28.97 -10.85 -28.66
N ASN A 17 29.18 -12.03 -29.26
CA ASN A 17 29.63 -13.24 -28.56
C ASN A 17 31.13 -13.17 -28.16
N LEU A 18 31.94 -12.38 -28.88
CA LEU A 18 33.36 -12.13 -28.59
C LEU A 18 33.58 -11.07 -27.51
N ILE A 19 32.59 -10.21 -27.25
CA ILE A 19 32.53 -9.45 -26.00
C ILE A 19 32.26 -10.47 -24.90
N LYS A 20 33.34 -10.99 -24.29
CA LYS A 20 33.23 -11.70 -23.02
C LYS A 20 32.49 -10.76 -22.06
N LYS A 21 31.20 -11.00 -21.83
CA LYS A 21 30.50 -10.38 -20.72
C LYS A 21 31.37 -10.65 -19.50
N PRO A 22 31.84 -9.61 -18.78
CA PRO A 22 32.63 -9.83 -17.59
C PRO A 22 31.86 -10.81 -16.71
N GLN A 23 32.53 -11.86 -16.23
CA GLN A 23 31.87 -12.77 -15.29
C GLN A 23 31.39 -11.91 -14.11
N PRO A 24 30.10 -11.98 -13.76
CA PRO A 24 29.59 -11.18 -12.65
C PRO A 24 30.39 -11.51 -11.40
N TYR A 25 30.76 -10.48 -10.65
CA TYR A 25 31.37 -10.65 -9.34
C TYR A 25 30.41 -11.46 -8.46
N VAL A 26 30.91 -12.47 -7.75
CA VAL A 26 30.11 -13.30 -6.85
C VAL A 26 30.84 -13.40 -5.52
N ASP A 27 30.17 -13.00 -4.44
CA ASP A 27 30.65 -13.19 -3.08
C ASP A 27 29.89 -14.35 -2.42
N PRO A 28 30.51 -15.53 -2.26
CA PRO A 28 29.88 -16.69 -1.65
C PRO A 28 29.66 -16.54 -0.13
N SER A 29 30.23 -15.51 0.50
CA SER A 29 30.10 -15.26 1.94
C SER A 29 28.75 -14.64 2.31
N LEU A 30 28.08 -13.97 1.36
CA LEU A 30 26.79 -13.31 1.58
C LEU A 30 25.70 -14.29 2.03
N ASP A 31 24.85 -13.81 2.93
CA ASP A 31 23.64 -14.51 3.34
C ASP A 31 22.54 -14.32 2.29
N PRO A 32 21.68 -15.31 2.04
CA PRO A 32 20.67 -15.22 1.01
C PRO A 32 19.62 -14.14 1.28
N VAL A 33 19.07 -13.58 0.21
CA VAL A 33 18.01 -12.59 0.21
C VAL A 33 16.79 -13.11 -0.53
N LEU A 34 15.61 -12.93 0.06
CA LEU A 34 14.31 -13.16 -0.56
C LEU A 34 13.56 -11.84 -0.68
N LEU A 35 13.25 -11.44 -1.92
CA LEU A 35 12.48 -10.24 -2.22
C LEU A 35 10.97 -10.57 -2.26
N VAL A 36 10.15 -9.78 -1.57
CA VAL A 36 8.69 -9.94 -1.49
C VAL A 36 7.99 -8.65 -1.94
N PRO A 37 7.15 -8.71 -2.99
CA PRO A 37 6.50 -7.54 -3.58
C PRO A 37 5.30 -7.05 -2.78
N GLY A 38 4.75 -5.91 -3.15
CA GLY A 38 3.51 -5.35 -2.60
C GLY A 38 2.29 -5.71 -3.44
N ILE A 39 1.19 -5.00 -3.17
CA ILE A 39 -0.03 -5.12 -3.97
C ILE A 39 0.28 -4.79 -5.43
N ALA A 40 -0.26 -5.59 -6.34
CA ALA A 40 -0.02 -5.45 -7.78
C ALA A 40 1.45 -5.58 -8.25
N GLY A 41 2.40 -5.88 -7.34
CA GLY A 41 3.84 -6.00 -7.64
C GLY A 41 4.30 -7.39 -8.10
N SER A 42 3.37 -8.27 -8.47
CA SER A 42 3.66 -9.62 -9.00
C SER A 42 3.00 -9.82 -10.36
N ILE A 43 3.71 -10.42 -11.32
CA ILE A 43 3.11 -10.91 -12.56
C ILE A 43 2.09 -12.00 -12.24
N LEU A 44 0.89 -11.90 -12.82
CA LEU A 44 -0.15 -12.94 -12.80
C LEU A 44 -0.35 -13.51 -14.20
N LYS A 45 -0.47 -14.84 -14.28
CA LYS A 45 -0.84 -15.56 -15.49
C LYS A 45 -2.16 -16.29 -15.28
N ALA A 46 -3.02 -16.24 -16.30
CA ALA A 46 -4.18 -17.11 -16.40
C ALA A 46 -3.77 -18.43 -17.05
N VAL A 47 -4.18 -19.54 -16.44
CA VAL A 47 -4.04 -20.89 -16.96
C VAL A 47 -5.43 -21.43 -17.21
N ASP A 48 -5.70 -21.75 -18.46
CA ASP A 48 -6.97 -22.34 -18.88
C ASP A 48 -6.91 -23.86 -18.71
N LYS A 49 -7.90 -24.39 -17.97
CA LYS A 49 -8.05 -25.82 -17.66
C LYS A 49 -8.32 -26.67 -18.90
N ASP A 50 -9.01 -26.12 -19.90
CA ASP A 50 -9.49 -26.85 -21.07
C ASP A 50 -8.47 -26.87 -22.21
N SER A 51 -7.58 -25.87 -22.28
CA SER A 51 -6.60 -25.73 -23.38
C SER A 51 -5.23 -26.36 -23.12
N GLY A 52 -5.17 -27.37 -22.24
CA GLY A 52 -3.95 -28.13 -21.97
C GLY A 52 -2.90 -27.35 -21.19
N GLY A 53 -3.32 -26.37 -20.37
CA GLY A 53 -2.44 -25.61 -19.48
C GLY A 53 -1.72 -24.44 -20.17
N LYS A 54 -2.28 -23.91 -21.26
CA LYS A 54 -1.71 -22.71 -21.90
C LYS A 54 -1.77 -21.53 -20.94
N GLU A 55 -0.62 -20.93 -20.67
CA GLU A 55 -0.51 -19.74 -19.83
C GLU A 55 -0.59 -18.46 -20.65
N GLU A 56 -1.31 -17.46 -20.13
CA GLU A 56 -1.34 -16.10 -20.67
C GLU A 56 -1.09 -15.10 -19.55
N ARG A 57 -0.17 -14.14 -19.74
CA ARG A 57 0.01 -13.03 -18.79
C ARG A 57 -1.23 -12.14 -18.79
N VAL A 58 -1.83 -11.99 -17.62
CA VAL A 58 -3.02 -11.15 -17.40
C VAL A 58 -2.70 -9.89 -16.60
N TRP A 59 -1.59 -9.89 -15.86
CA TRP A 59 -1.08 -8.73 -15.12
C TRP A 59 0.45 -8.84 -14.96
N VAL A 60 1.26 -7.77 -15.03
CA VAL A 60 0.92 -6.49 -15.65
C VAL A 60 0.99 -6.67 -17.17
N ARG A 61 0.08 -6.00 -17.87
CA ARG A 61 -0.03 -5.99 -19.33
C ARG A 61 -0.54 -4.63 -19.74
N ILE A 62 0.03 -4.07 -20.81
CA ILE A 62 -0.49 -2.85 -21.44
C ILE A 62 -1.44 -3.19 -22.60
N LEU A 63 -1.02 -4.08 -23.51
CA LEU A 63 -1.84 -4.40 -24.68
C LEU A 63 -3.10 -5.19 -24.31
N ALA A 64 -4.27 -4.67 -24.65
CA ALA A 64 -5.57 -5.28 -24.31
C ALA A 64 -5.76 -5.52 -22.79
N ALA A 65 -5.14 -4.68 -21.95
CA ALA A 65 -5.16 -4.79 -20.50
C ALA A 65 -6.59 -4.87 -19.95
N ASP A 66 -7.42 -3.90 -20.32
CA ASP A 66 -8.80 -3.80 -19.83
C ASP A 66 -9.65 -5.01 -20.23
N TYR A 67 -9.62 -5.41 -21.51
CA TYR A 67 -10.33 -6.60 -21.99
C TYR A 67 -9.88 -7.88 -21.26
N THR A 68 -8.57 -8.05 -21.09
CA THR A 68 -8.00 -9.22 -20.41
C THR A 68 -8.39 -9.24 -18.93
N CYS A 69 -8.38 -8.08 -18.28
CA CYS A 69 -8.81 -7.93 -16.90
C CYS A 69 -10.27 -8.37 -16.72
N ARG A 70 -11.17 -7.81 -17.55
CA ARG A 70 -12.60 -8.10 -17.47
C ARG A 70 -12.94 -9.56 -17.74
N THR A 71 -12.23 -10.19 -18.68
CA THR A 71 -12.54 -11.58 -19.08
C THR A 71 -11.86 -12.63 -18.21
N LYS A 72 -10.69 -12.34 -17.61
CA LYS A 72 -9.85 -13.34 -16.93
C LYS A 72 -9.46 -13.03 -15.49
N LEU A 73 -9.49 -11.77 -15.07
CA LEU A 73 -9.08 -11.39 -13.70
C LEU A 73 -10.24 -11.04 -12.80
N TRP A 74 -11.32 -10.47 -13.33
CA TRP A 74 -12.53 -10.22 -12.55
C TRP A 74 -12.90 -11.44 -11.73
N SER A 75 -13.16 -11.19 -10.45
CA SER A 75 -13.23 -12.21 -9.42
C SER A 75 -14.43 -11.98 -8.53
N ARG A 76 -14.80 -13.02 -7.81
CA ARG A 76 -15.77 -12.99 -6.72
C ARG A 76 -15.15 -13.65 -5.51
N PHE A 77 -15.34 -13.04 -4.35
CA PHE A 77 -14.92 -13.62 -3.09
C PHE A 77 -15.84 -14.77 -2.69
N ASP A 78 -15.23 -15.89 -2.33
CA ASP A 78 -15.88 -17.04 -1.73
C ASP A 78 -15.64 -17.02 -0.22
N PRO A 79 -16.66 -16.71 0.61
CA PRO A 79 -16.52 -16.61 2.05
C PRO A 79 -16.26 -17.96 2.74
N GLN A 80 -16.56 -19.08 2.08
CA GLN A 80 -16.30 -20.41 2.64
C GLN A 80 -14.81 -20.75 2.60
N THR A 81 -14.14 -20.36 1.51
CA THR A 81 -12.71 -20.63 1.31
C THR A 81 -11.83 -19.44 1.68
N GLY A 82 -12.39 -18.23 1.74
CA GLY A 82 -11.63 -16.99 1.94
C GLY A 82 -10.87 -16.53 0.69
N ARG A 83 -11.25 -17.02 -0.49
CA ARG A 83 -10.52 -16.82 -1.74
C ARG A 83 -11.28 -15.90 -2.68
N SER A 84 -10.56 -15.04 -3.38
CA SER A 84 -11.07 -14.40 -4.59
C SER A 84 -10.86 -15.34 -5.77
N VAL A 85 -11.97 -15.84 -6.32
CA VAL A 85 -11.98 -16.78 -7.44
C VAL A 85 -12.39 -16.04 -8.70
N THR A 86 -11.76 -16.32 -9.84
CA THR A 86 -12.11 -15.69 -11.11
C THR A 86 -13.55 -16.01 -11.52
N LEU A 87 -14.23 -15.06 -12.17
CA LEU A 87 -15.59 -15.26 -12.68
C LEU A 87 -15.63 -16.34 -13.77
N ASP A 88 -14.57 -16.44 -14.58
CA ASP A 88 -14.41 -17.56 -15.52
C ASP A 88 -14.01 -18.83 -14.75
N PRO A 89 -14.87 -19.86 -14.68
CA PRO A 89 -14.57 -21.10 -13.95
C PRO A 89 -13.46 -21.93 -14.60
N LYS A 90 -13.14 -21.67 -15.88
CA LYS A 90 -12.10 -22.37 -16.64
C LYS A 90 -10.72 -21.81 -16.40
N THR A 91 -10.65 -20.55 -15.96
CA THR A 91 -9.39 -19.87 -15.68
C THR A 91 -8.97 -20.12 -14.24
N ASN A 92 -7.68 -20.41 -14.05
CA ASN A 92 -7.00 -20.33 -12.76
C ASN A 92 -5.89 -19.28 -12.87
N ILE A 93 -5.67 -18.54 -11.79
CA ILE A 93 -4.55 -17.59 -11.73
C ILE A 93 -3.37 -18.24 -11.03
N VAL A 94 -2.19 -18.08 -11.64
CA VAL A 94 -0.91 -18.54 -11.11
C VAL A 94 0.12 -17.41 -11.17
N VAL A 95 1.12 -17.52 -10.31
CA VAL A 95 2.27 -16.61 -10.28
C VAL A 95 3.49 -17.36 -10.83
N PRO A 96 4.22 -16.79 -11.79
CA PRO A 96 5.43 -17.42 -12.31
C PRO A 96 6.51 -17.60 -11.23
N ASP A 97 7.12 -18.78 -11.13
CA ASP A 97 8.29 -19.03 -10.27
C ASP A 97 9.61 -19.07 -11.08
N ASP A 98 9.54 -18.70 -12.37
CA ASP A 98 10.70 -18.58 -13.26
C ASP A 98 11.78 -17.67 -12.66
N ARG A 99 13.04 -17.94 -13.02
CA ARG A 99 14.22 -17.23 -12.49
C ARG A 99 14.18 -17.17 -10.95
N TYR A 100 13.82 -18.30 -10.33
CA TYR A 100 13.75 -18.45 -8.88
C TYR A 100 12.76 -17.48 -8.22
N GLY A 101 11.69 -17.13 -8.92
CA GLY A 101 10.66 -16.17 -8.51
C GLY A 101 11.02 -14.70 -8.74
N LEU A 102 12.23 -14.40 -9.22
CA LEU A 102 12.61 -13.01 -9.57
C LEU A 102 11.87 -12.52 -10.81
N HIS A 103 11.54 -13.42 -11.76
CA HIS A 103 10.83 -13.02 -12.97
C HIS A 103 9.50 -12.32 -12.68
N ALA A 104 8.76 -12.80 -11.69
CA ALA A 104 7.45 -12.25 -11.36
C ALA A 104 7.49 -10.84 -10.76
N ILE A 105 8.65 -10.37 -10.29
CA ILE A 105 8.75 -9.14 -9.49
C ILE A 105 9.81 -8.16 -10.04
N ASP A 106 10.54 -8.54 -11.09
CA ASP A 106 11.62 -7.74 -11.68
C ASP A 106 11.07 -6.59 -12.55
N VAL A 107 10.58 -6.95 -13.75
CA VAL A 107 9.94 -6.03 -14.69
C VAL A 107 8.51 -6.53 -14.90
N LEU A 108 7.51 -5.73 -14.52
CA LEU A 108 6.12 -6.21 -14.45
C LEU A 108 5.48 -6.43 -15.83
N ASP A 109 5.91 -5.68 -16.86
CA ASP A 109 5.59 -5.97 -18.27
C ASP A 109 6.87 -6.20 -19.09
N PRO A 110 7.38 -7.44 -19.16
CA PRO A 110 8.59 -7.77 -19.91
C PRO A 110 8.49 -7.59 -21.42
N ASP A 111 7.27 -7.60 -21.98
CA ASP A 111 7.05 -7.50 -23.43
C ASP A 111 7.10 -6.05 -23.91
N MET A 112 7.12 -5.08 -22.99
CA MET A 112 7.31 -3.67 -23.33
C MET A 112 8.77 -3.38 -23.66
N ILE A 113 9.03 -3.04 -24.92
CA ILE A 113 10.39 -2.79 -25.45
C ILE A 113 10.79 -1.31 -25.32
N ILE A 114 9.83 -0.38 -25.44
CA ILE A 114 10.02 1.07 -25.36
C ILE A 114 9.42 1.57 -24.04
N GLY A 115 10.15 2.37 -23.25
CA GLY A 115 9.66 2.88 -21.96
C GLY A 115 9.64 1.82 -20.83
N ARG A 116 10.46 0.78 -20.97
CA ARG A 116 10.50 -0.39 -20.07
C ARG A 116 10.75 -0.03 -18.60
N ASP A 117 11.44 1.07 -18.37
CA ASP A 117 11.69 1.69 -17.07
C ASP A 117 10.41 2.04 -16.30
N CYS A 118 9.32 2.41 -16.99
CA CYS A 118 8.03 2.74 -16.35
C CYS A 118 7.35 1.54 -15.65
N VAL A 119 7.75 0.31 -16.01
CA VAL A 119 7.24 -0.95 -15.42
C VAL A 119 8.31 -1.71 -14.64
N TYR A 120 9.43 -1.06 -14.33
CA TYR A 120 10.39 -1.58 -13.37
C TYR A 120 9.77 -1.59 -11.97
N TYR A 121 10.02 -2.69 -11.26
CA TYR A 121 9.59 -2.82 -9.89
C TYR A 121 10.77 -3.12 -8.97
N PHE A 122 11.27 -4.37 -8.89
CA PHE A 122 12.55 -4.65 -8.21
C PHE A 122 13.77 -4.59 -9.14
N HIS A 123 13.61 -4.19 -10.40
CA HIS A 123 14.67 -4.28 -11.41
C HIS A 123 16.00 -3.67 -10.97
N ASP A 124 15.99 -2.39 -10.58
CA ASP A 124 17.21 -1.69 -10.21
C ASP A 124 17.84 -2.28 -8.94
N MET A 125 17.03 -2.68 -7.97
CA MET A 125 17.50 -3.38 -6.78
C MET A 125 18.17 -4.71 -7.12
N ILE A 126 17.58 -5.53 -7.99
CA ILE A 126 18.17 -6.80 -8.44
C ILE A 126 19.50 -6.55 -9.14
N VAL A 127 19.56 -5.55 -10.02
CA VAL A 127 20.79 -5.17 -10.75
C VAL A 127 21.89 -4.74 -9.77
N GLU A 128 21.57 -3.90 -8.78
CA GLU A 128 22.53 -3.46 -7.77
C GLU A 128 23.01 -4.62 -6.89
N MET A 129 22.11 -5.48 -6.43
CA MET A 129 22.48 -6.65 -5.63
C MET A 129 23.43 -7.59 -6.39
N ILE A 130 23.19 -7.81 -7.69
CA ILE A 130 24.12 -8.60 -8.52
C ILE A 130 25.50 -7.93 -8.58
N LYS A 131 25.57 -6.60 -8.69
CA LYS A 131 26.85 -5.86 -8.63
C LYS A 131 27.55 -6.02 -7.28
N TRP A 132 26.80 -6.17 -6.18
CA TRP A 132 27.35 -6.39 -4.84
C TRP A 132 27.83 -7.82 -4.60
N GLY A 133 27.65 -8.74 -5.56
CA GLY A 133 28.11 -10.12 -5.46
C GLY A 133 27.03 -11.16 -5.20
N PHE A 134 25.75 -10.76 -5.17
CA PHE A 134 24.64 -11.71 -5.06
C PHE A 134 24.47 -12.53 -6.35
N GLN A 135 24.08 -13.80 -6.19
CA GLN A 135 23.87 -14.73 -7.29
C GLN A 135 22.43 -15.27 -7.27
N GLU A 136 21.72 -15.07 -8.37
CA GLU A 136 20.37 -15.62 -8.57
C GLU A 136 20.34 -17.13 -8.38
N GLY A 137 19.36 -17.63 -7.64
CA GLY A 137 19.18 -19.05 -7.37
C GLY A 137 20.14 -19.64 -6.34
N LYS A 138 21.07 -18.84 -5.79
CA LYS A 138 21.93 -19.24 -4.67
C LYS A 138 21.85 -18.30 -3.47
N THR A 139 21.93 -16.99 -3.71
CA THR A 139 21.85 -15.95 -2.67
C THR A 139 20.84 -14.87 -2.98
N LEU A 140 20.22 -14.85 -4.16
CA LEU A 140 19.15 -13.91 -4.51
C LEU A 140 17.94 -14.64 -5.09
N PHE A 141 16.77 -14.37 -4.54
CA PHE A 141 15.51 -15.03 -4.86
C PHE A 141 14.35 -14.04 -4.78
N GLY A 142 13.27 -14.33 -5.51
CA GLY A 142 12.02 -13.59 -5.45
C GLY A 142 10.87 -14.46 -4.98
N PHE A 143 9.84 -13.85 -4.40
CA PHE A 143 8.59 -14.51 -4.04
C PHE A 143 7.41 -13.65 -4.48
N GLY A 144 6.97 -13.84 -5.73
CA GLY A 144 5.69 -13.30 -6.17
C GLY A 144 4.53 -14.08 -5.54
N TYR A 145 3.39 -13.40 -5.37
CA TYR A 145 2.16 -14.01 -4.86
C TYR A 145 0.92 -13.37 -5.49
N ASP A 146 -0.23 -14.05 -5.40
CA ASP A 146 -1.49 -13.52 -5.89
C ASP A 146 -1.97 -12.40 -4.96
N PHE A 147 -1.66 -11.16 -5.33
CA PHE A 147 -1.96 -9.96 -4.54
C PHE A 147 -3.45 -9.70 -4.36
N ARG A 148 -4.34 -10.44 -5.04
CA ARG A 148 -5.79 -10.32 -4.85
C ARG A 148 -6.24 -10.96 -3.54
N GLN A 149 -5.50 -11.96 -3.07
CA GLN A 149 -5.84 -12.76 -1.91
C GLN A 149 -5.47 -12.06 -0.60
N SER A 150 -6.03 -12.56 0.50
CA SER A 150 -5.67 -12.12 1.86
C SER A 150 -4.20 -12.42 2.19
N ASN A 151 -3.57 -11.51 2.93
CA ASN A 151 -2.19 -11.69 3.43
C ASN A 151 -2.06 -12.85 4.45
N ARG A 152 -3.18 -13.38 4.95
CA ARG A 152 -3.22 -14.57 5.82
C ARG A 152 -3.83 -15.81 5.17
N LEU A 153 -4.00 -15.81 3.84
CA LEU A 153 -4.54 -16.97 3.13
C LEU A 153 -3.59 -18.18 3.34
N PRO A 154 -4.08 -19.32 3.89
CA PRO A 154 -3.22 -20.46 4.24
C PRO A 154 -2.35 -20.95 3.08
N GLU A 155 -2.88 -21.03 1.86
CA GLU A 155 -2.15 -21.50 0.69
C GLU A 155 -0.96 -20.61 0.34
N THR A 156 -1.12 -19.28 0.45
CA THR A 156 -0.04 -18.31 0.22
C THR A 156 1.05 -18.45 1.29
N LEU A 157 0.64 -18.61 2.55
CA LEU A 157 1.58 -18.81 3.67
C LEU A 157 2.35 -20.13 3.53
N GLU A 158 1.68 -21.21 3.13
CA GLU A 158 2.33 -22.49 2.84
C GLU A 158 3.33 -22.39 1.68
N CYS A 159 2.99 -21.64 0.62
CA CYS A 159 3.92 -21.38 -0.48
C CYS A 159 5.15 -20.60 0.00
N LEU A 160 4.96 -19.59 0.87
CA LEU A 160 6.08 -18.85 1.47
C LEU A 160 6.95 -19.76 2.36
N ALA A 161 6.35 -20.64 3.18
CA ALA A 161 7.10 -21.60 3.98
C ALA A 161 7.96 -22.53 3.10
N LYS A 162 7.39 -23.06 2.02
CA LYS A 162 8.11 -23.90 1.05
C LYS A 162 9.25 -23.14 0.37
N LYS A 163 9.01 -21.87 0.01
CA LYS A 163 10.03 -21.00 -0.58
C LYS A 163 11.18 -20.74 0.38
N LEU A 164 10.90 -20.43 1.65
CA LEU A 164 11.94 -20.24 2.68
C LEU A 164 12.79 -21.51 2.84
N GLU A 165 12.17 -22.68 2.89
CA GLU A 165 12.90 -23.95 2.94
C GLU A 165 13.77 -24.17 1.68
N SER A 166 13.24 -23.89 0.48
CA SER A 166 14.00 -24.08 -0.77
C SER A 166 15.21 -23.14 -0.84
N VAL A 167 15.04 -21.88 -0.45
CA VAL A 167 16.11 -20.87 -0.38
C VAL A 167 17.16 -21.32 0.63
N TYR A 168 16.75 -21.69 1.84
CA TYR A 168 17.67 -22.15 2.88
C TYR A 168 18.55 -23.32 2.41
N LYS A 169 17.96 -24.30 1.71
CA LYS A 169 18.69 -25.43 1.11
C LYS A 169 19.63 -24.99 -0.01
N ALA A 170 19.15 -24.17 -0.95
CA ALA A 170 19.95 -23.68 -2.08
C ALA A 170 21.15 -22.84 -1.63
N SER A 171 21.04 -22.17 -0.49
CA SER A 171 22.07 -21.32 0.10
C SER A 171 22.99 -22.04 1.09
N GLY A 172 22.99 -23.38 1.11
CA GLY A 172 23.89 -24.18 1.95
C GLY A 172 23.58 -24.10 3.44
N GLY A 173 22.32 -23.85 3.81
CA GLY A 173 21.87 -23.80 5.21
C GLY A 173 22.09 -22.45 5.90
N LYS A 174 22.33 -21.37 5.14
CA LYS A 174 22.37 -20.01 5.68
C LYS A 174 20.96 -19.47 5.90
N LYS A 175 20.75 -18.77 7.02
CA LYS A 175 19.49 -18.07 7.30
C LYS A 175 19.31 -16.88 6.34
N ILE A 176 18.05 -16.52 6.10
CA ILE A 176 17.60 -15.67 4.99
C ILE A 176 17.33 -14.24 5.47
N ASN A 177 17.73 -13.26 4.67
CA ASN A 177 17.28 -11.88 4.77
C ASN A 177 16.03 -11.69 3.92
N ILE A 178 14.89 -11.37 4.52
CA ILE A 178 13.68 -11.02 3.77
C ILE A 178 13.67 -9.50 3.54
N ILE A 179 13.49 -9.08 2.30
CA ILE A 179 13.21 -7.68 1.96
C ILE A 179 11.81 -7.63 1.37
N SER A 180 10.89 -6.96 2.06
CA SER A 180 9.50 -6.84 1.63
C SER A 180 9.16 -5.40 1.32
N HIS A 181 8.38 -5.18 0.26
CA HIS A 181 7.87 -3.86 -0.11
C HIS A 181 6.35 -3.75 0.11
N SER A 182 5.89 -2.59 0.59
CA SER A 182 4.46 -2.25 0.66
C SER A 182 3.64 -3.36 1.34
N MET A 183 2.54 -3.81 0.75
CA MET A 183 1.69 -4.89 1.27
C MET A 183 2.44 -6.21 1.53
N GLY A 184 3.58 -6.46 0.86
CA GLY A 184 4.43 -7.61 1.16
C GLY A 184 4.93 -7.63 2.60
N GLY A 185 5.08 -6.46 3.22
CA GLY A 185 5.38 -6.35 4.65
C GLY A 185 4.24 -6.88 5.52
N LEU A 186 2.98 -6.71 5.12
CA LEU A 186 1.82 -7.26 5.82
C LEU A 186 1.77 -8.79 5.68
N LEU A 187 2.02 -9.32 4.47
CA LEU A 187 2.14 -10.76 4.22
C LEU A 187 3.22 -11.40 5.12
N VAL A 188 4.42 -10.81 5.14
CA VAL A 188 5.53 -11.31 5.96
C VAL A 188 5.19 -11.22 7.46
N LYS A 189 4.52 -10.16 7.90
CA LYS A 189 4.08 -10.00 9.28
C LYS A 189 3.01 -11.01 9.68
N CYS A 190 2.04 -11.29 8.81
CA CYS A 190 1.04 -12.36 9.00
C CYS A 190 1.72 -13.72 9.11
N PHE A 191 2.64 -14.02 8.19
CA PHE A 191 3.41 -15.26 8.22
C PHE A 191 4.22 -15.41 9.52
N MET A 192 4.95 -14.37 9.93
CA MET A 192 5.70 -14.35 11.18
C MET A 192 4.79 -14.60 12.40
N SER A 193 3.59 -14.03 12.43
CA SER A 193 2.66 -14.20 13.54
C SER A 193 2.03 -15.59 13.60
N LEU A 194 1.76 -16.22 12.45
CA LEU A 194 1.05 -17.50 12.36
C LEU A 194 2.01 -18.72 12.31
N HIS A 195 3.22 -18.52 11.80
CA HIS A 195 4.25 -19.55 11.60
C HIS A 195 5.60 -19.10 12.19
N SER A 196 5.56 -18.61 13.43
CA SER A 196 6.71 -18.05 14.14
C SER A 196 7.90 -19.02 14.22
N ASP A 197 7.65 -20.30 14.41
CA ASP A 197 8.67 -21.37 14.48
C ASP A 197 9.41 -21.54 13.14
N ILE A 198 8.67 -21.53 12.03
CA ILE A 198 9.24 -21.60 10.67
C ILE A 198 10.03 -20.32 10.37
N PHE A 199 9.47 -19.17 10.75
CA PHE A 199 10.12 -17.88 10.58
C PHE A 199 11.45 -17.80 11.34
N GLU A 200 11.46 -18.13 12.63
CA GLU A 200 12.67 -18.14 13.46
C GLU A 200 13.72 -19.12 12.93
N LYS A 201 13.29 -20.28 12.43
CA LYS A 201 14.18 -21.30 11.87
C LYS A 201 14.94 -20.79 10.64
N TYR A 202 14.25 -20.16 9.69
CA TYR A 202 14.84 -19.83 8.38
C TYR A 202 15.29 -18.38 8.24
N VAL A 203 14.69 -17.44 8.97
CA VAL A 203 14.92 -16.00 8.77
C VAL A 203 15.98 -15.48 9.73
N LYS A 204 16.89 -14.64 9.21
CA LYS A 204 17.93 -13.92 9.97
C LYS A 204 17.50 -12.49 10.24
N ASN A 205 17.16 -11.78 9.16
CA ASN A 205 16.75 -10.39 9.18
C ASN A 205 15.49 -10.22 8.34
N TRP A 206 14.60 -9.33 8.75
CA TRP A 206 13.50 -8.85 7.93
C TRP A 206 13.59 -7.34 7.81
N ILE A 207 13.64 -6.86 6.56
CA ILE A 207 13.66 -5.45 6.19
C ILE A 207 12.33 -5.14 5.49
N ALA A 208 11.48 -4.34 6.13
CA ALA A 208 10.26 -3.83 5.52
C ALA A 208 10.53 -2.46 4.89
N ILE A 209 10.07 -2.26 3.67
CA ILE A 209 10.18 -1.00 2.92
C ILE A 209 8.76 -0.52 2.61
N ALA A 210 8.42 0.69 3.04
CA ALA A 210 7.14 1.37 2.77
C ALA A 210 5.89 0.53 3.13
N ALA A 211 5.98 -0.31 4.17
CA ALA A 211 4.89 -1.21 4.53
C ALA A 211 3.73 -0.48 5.25
N PRO A 212 2.48 -0.56 4.76
CA PRO A 212 1.34 0.16 5.35
C PRO A 212 0.78 -0.57 6.59
N PHE A 213 1.53 -0.58 7.70
CA PHE A 213 1.16 -1.36 8.89
C PHE A 213 -0.19 -0.98 9.51
N ARG A 214 -0.69 0.24 9.26
CA ARG A 214 -2.03 0.71 9.68
C ARG A 214 -2.94 1.09 8.51
N GLY A 215 -2.57 0.71 7.29
CA GLY A 215 -3.32 1.00 6.07
C GLY A 215 -2.88 2.27 5.36
N ALA A 216 -3.51 2.54 4.22
CA ALA A 216 -3.31 3.70 3.35
C ALA A 216 -4.66 4.43 3.16
N PRO A 217 -5.11 5.19 4.17
CA PRO A 217 -6.51 5.61 4.32
C PRO A 217 -7.07 6.36 3.12
N GLY A 218 -6.40 7.44 2.67
CA GLY A 218 -6.92 8.28 1.59
C GLY A 218 -6.97 7.54 0.26
N PHE A 219 -5.88 6.85 -0.09
CA PHE A 219 -5.79 6.11 -1.35
C PHE A 219 -6.80 4.96 -1.43
N VAL A 220 -6.99 4.21 -0.34
CA VAL A 220 -7.94 3.08 -0.31
C VAL A 220 -9.38 3.56 -0.30
N THR A 221 -9.69 4.65 0.39
CA THR A 221 -11.03 5.27 0.38
C THR A 221 -11.44 5.67 -1.04
N SER A 222 -10.58 6.40 -1.76
CA SER A 222 -10.84 6.73 -3.17
C SER A 222 -10.90 5.50 -4.06
N THR A 223 -10.14 4.44 -3.75
CA THR A 223 -10.22 3.19 -4.51
C THR A 223 -11.61 2.55 -4.41
N PHE A 224 -12.26 2.59 -3.24
CA PHE A 224 -13.63 2.07 -3.08
C PHE A 224 -14.70 2.95 -3.73
N LEU A 225 -14.48 4.25 -3.86
CA LEU A 225 -15.50 5.18 -4.35
C LEU A 225 -15.35 5.51 -5.84
N ASN A 226 -14.12 5.73 -6.31
CA ASN A 226 -13.83 6.16 -7.69
C ASN A 226 -13.07 5.12 -8.52
N GLY A 227 -12.60 4.04 -7.89
CA GLY A 227 -11.64 3.13 -8.50
C GLY A 227 -10.22 3.71 -8.56
N MET A 228 -9.31 2.94 -9.14
CA MET A 228 -7.89 3.32 -9.19
C MET A 228 -7.24 2.95 -10.51
N SER A 229 -6.16 3.67 -10.85
CA SER A 229 -5.24 3.33 -11.92
C SER A 229 -3.83 3.24 -11.35
N PHE A 230 -3.07 2.22 -11.73
CA PHE A 230 -1.67 2.05 -11.34
C PHE A 230 -0.68 2.75 -12.28
N VAL A 231 -1.20 3.49 -13.26
CA VAL A 231 -0.44 4.27 -14.24
C VAL A 231 -0.96 5.70 -14.19
N GLU A 232 -0.07 6.68 -14.31
CA GLU A 232 -0.40 8.11 -14.34
C GLU A 232 -0.22 8.70 -15.75
N GLY A 233 -0.95 9.79 -16.06
CA GLY A 233 -0.82 10.50 -17.33
C GLY A 233 -1.46 9.80 -18.54
N TRP A 234 -0.92 10.06 -19.74
CA TRP A 234 -1.50 9.66 -21.02
C TRP A 234 -1.56 8.14 -21.24
N GLU A 235 -0.71 7.39 -20.53
CA GLU A 235 -0.60 5.92 -20.57
C GLU A 235 -1.83 5.22 -19.93
N GLN A 236 -2.59 5.92 -19.09
CA GLN A 236 -3.86 5.43 -18.51
C GLN A 236 -4.85 4.97 -19.59
N ASN A 237 -4.85 5.62 -20.76
CA ASN A 237 -5.77 5.30 -21.85
C ASN A 237 -5.52 3.93 -22.49
N PHE A 238 -4.32 3.38 -22.31
CA PHE A 238 -3.94 2.06 -22.82
C PHE A 238 -3.96 0.99 -21.73
N PHE A 239 -4.24 1.38 -20.48
CA PHE A 239 -4.23 0.49 -19.32
C PHE A 239 -5.65 0.08 -18.91
N ILE A 240 -5.77 -0.64 -17.79
CA ILE A 240 -7.08 -1.03 -17.24
C ILE A 240 -7.81 0.24 -16.79
N SER A 241 -9.08 0.40 -17.21
CA SER A 241 -9.89 1.54 -16.79
C SER A 241 -10.08 1.54 -15.26
N LYS A 242 -10.16 2.74 -14.65
CA LYS A 242 -10.35 2.89 -13.20
C LYS A 242 -11.52 2.06 -12.67
N TRP A 243 -12.63 2.06 -13.41
CA TRP A 243 -13.80 1.29 -13.05
C TRP A 243 -13.59 -0.22 -13.26
N SER A 244 -13.00 -0.69 -14.36
CA SER A 244 -12.74 -2.14 -14.50
C SER A 244 -11.79 -2.66 -13.41
N MET A 245 -10.84 -1.84 -12.97
CA MET A 245 -9.98 -2.15 -11.82
C MET A 245 -10.75 -2.14 -10.50
N HIS A 246 -11.63 -1.15 -10.29
CA HIS A 246 -12.54 -1.12 -9.13
C HIS A 246 -13.31 -2.43 -8.97
N GLN A 247 -13.92 -2.93 -10.06
CA GLN A 247 -14.73 -4.15 -10.04
C GLN A 247 -13.90 -5.41 -9.74
N LEU A 248 -12.60 -5.40 -10.02
CA LEU A 248 -11.69 -6.45 -9.55
C LEU A 248 -11.44 -6.30 -8.04
N LEU A 249 -11.05 -5.10 -7.61
CA LEU A 249 -10.54 -4.87 -6.26
C LEU A 249 -11.61 -4.97 -5.18
N ILE A 250 -12.86 -4.62 -5.47
CA ILE A 250 -13.97 -4.72 -4.52
C ILE A 250 -14.22 -6.15 -4.01
N GLU A 251 -13.76 -7.16 -4.76
CA GLU A 251 -13.80 -8.58 -4.42
C GLU A 251 -12.43 -9.15 -4.00
N CYS A 252 -11.41 -8.31 -3.78
CA CYS A 252 -10.08 -8.70 -3.34
C CYS A 252 -9.87 -8.42 -1.83
N PRO A 253 -9.63 -9.42 -0.97
CA PRO A 253 -9.29 -9.18 0.43
C PRO A 253 -8.12 -8.24 0.68
N SER A 254 -7.16 -8.17 -0.24
CA SER A 254 -6.01 -7.29 -0.12
C SER A 254 -6.37 -5.82 0.01
N ILE A 255 -7.38 -5.32 -0.71
CA ILE A 255 -7.73 -3.90 -0.63
C ILE A 255 -8.38 -3.56 0.72
N TYR A 256 -9.18 -4.47 1.28
CA TYR A 256 -9.81 -4.30 2.60
C TYR A 256 -8.75 -4.34 3.71
N GLU A 257 -7.71 -5.15 3.56
CA GLU A 257 -6.59 -5.22 4.50
C GLU A 257 -5.68 -3.97 4.48
N LEU A 258 -5.85 -3.10 3.47
CA LEU A 258 -5.16 -1.81 3.38
C LEU A 258 -6.00 -0.62 3.89
N MET A 259 -7.25 -0.86 4.30
CA MET A 259 -8.11 0.16 4.90
C MET A 259 -7.48 0.75 6.17
N ALA A 260 -7.88 1.98 6.51
CA ALA A 260 -7.48 2.64 7.74
C ALA A 260 -7.83 1.75 8.95
N CYS A 261 -6.83 1.45 9.79
CA CYS A 261 -7.05 0.69 11.01
C CYS A 261 -7.97 1.48 11.98
N PRO A 262 -9.21 1.04 12.24
CA PRO A 262 -10.16 1.84 13.03
C PRO A 262 -9.80 1.92 14.51
N HIS A 263 -9.05 0.93 15.00
CA HIS A 263 -8.60 0.84 16.40
C HIS A 263 -7.19 1.40 16.61
N PHE A 264 -6.61 2.07 15.63
CA PHE A 264 -5.32 2.74 15.76
C PHE A 264 -5.52 4.19 16.20
N HIS A 265 -4.75 4.63 17.19
CA HIS A 265 -4.72 6.03 17.61
C HIS A 265 -3.86 6.82 16.63
N TRP A 266 -4.49 7.30 15.56
CA TRP A 266 -3.86 8.22 14.62
C TRP A 266 -3.61 9.57 15.28
N GLN A 267 -2.49 10.22 14.95
CA GLN A 267 -2.23 11.61 15.34
C GLN A 267 -3.35 12.53 14.84
N HIS A 268 -3.83 12.26 13.62
CA HIS A 268 -5.01 12.86 13.04
C HIS A 268 -5.89 11.74 12.50
N VAL A 269 -7.15 11.67 12.91
CA VAL A 269 -8.04 10.59 12.46
C VAL A 269 -8.34 10.79 10.96
N PRO A 270 -8.06 9.79 10.09
CA PRO A 270 -8.42 9.89 8.68
C PRO A 270 -9.94 9.87 8.54
N VAL A 271 -10.47 10.80 7.75
CA VAL A 271 -11.92 10.97 7.56
C VAL A 271 -12.27 10.95 6.08
N LEU A 272 -13.45 10.40 5.78
CA LEU A 272 -14.16 10.61 4.52
C LEU A 272 -15.12 11.78 4.73
N GLU A 273 -14.93 12.87 4.00
CA GLU A 273 -15.76 14.07 4.09
C GLU A 273 -16.60 14.24 2.83
N ILE A 274 -17.86 14.64 3.01
CA ILE A 274 -18.79 14.83 1.90
C ILE A 274 -19.61 16.08 2.15
N TRP A 275 -19.57 17.02 1.21
CA TRP A 275 -20.48 18.16 1.18
C TRP A 275 -21.87 17.69 0.78
N ARG A 276 -22.86 17.88 1.65
CA ARG A 276 -24.22 17.36 1.50
C ARG A 276 -25.24 18.48 1.69
N GLU A 277 -26.29 18.46 0.88
CA GLU A 277 -27.45 19.32 1.08
C GLU A 277 -28.42 18.64 2.06
N LYS A 278 -28.65 19.24 3.23
CA LYS A 278 -29.70 18.82 4.17
C LYS A 278 -30.83 19.83 4.19
N LYS A 279 -32.06 19.33 4.22
CA LYS A 279 -33.24 20.17 4.45
C LYS A 279 -33.50 20.26 5.95
N ASP A 280 -33.62 21.48 6.46
CA ASP A 280 -34.08 21.71 7.82
C ASP A 280 -35.55 21.32 8.00
N ASN A 281 -36.04 21.29 9.25
CA ASN A 281 -37.44 20.99 9.56
C ASN A 281 -38.43 21.99 8.94
N GLY A 282 -37.96 23.15 8.48
CA GLY A 282 -38.73 24.18 7.78
C GLY A 282 -38.71 24.05 6.25
N GLY A 283 -37.94 23.11 5.69
CA GLY A 283 -37.78 22.90 4.25
C GLY A 283 -36.70 23.78 3.59
N ASN A 284 -35.92 24.55 4.35
CA ASN A 284 -34.77 25.29 3.80
C ASN A 284 -33.58 24.34 3.63
N SER A 285 -32.91 24.45 2.50
CA SER A 285 -31.68 23.72 2.24
C SER A 285 -30.49 24.39 2.92
N GLN A 286 -29.75 23.63 3.70
CA GLN A 286 -28.45 23.99 4.25
C GLN A 286 -27.40 23.00 3.73
N ILE A 287 -26.30 23.55 3.22
CA ILE A 287 -25.15 22.75 2.80
C ILE A 287 -24.24 22.56 4.02
N ILE A 288 -23.91 21.30 4.32
CA ILE A 288 -23.06 20.93 5.44
C ILE A 288 -21.96 20.00 4.98
N LEU A 289 -20.81 20.04 5.65
CA LEU A 289 -19.75 19.05 5.50
C LEU A 289 -19.99 17.92 6.50
N GLU A 290 -20.30 16.73 6.00
CA GLU A 290 -20.38 15.53 6.81
C GLU A 290 -19.01 14.85 6.85
N SER A 291 -18.50 14.54 8.04
CA SER A 291 -17.19 13.90 8.23
C SER A 291 -17.37 12.52 8.86
N TYR A 292 -16.85 11.50 8.20
CA TYR A 292 -17.01 10.09 8.55
C TYR A 292 -15.65 9.48 8.91
N PRO A 293 -15.38 9.19 10.20
CA PRO A 293 -14.22 8.40 10.62
C PRO A 293 -14.21 6.98 10.03
N PRO A 294 -13.12 6.20 10.16
CA PRO A 294 -12.99 4.91 9.48
C PRO A 294 -14.13 3.93 9.74
N GLU A 295 -14.61 3.82 11.00
CA GLU A 295 -15.74 2.94 11.34
C GLU A 295 -17.04 3.39 10.66
N GLU A 296 -17.27 4.70 10.57
CA GLU A 296 -18.50 5.28 10.02
C GLU A 296 -18.49 5.30 8.48
N SER A 297 -17.31 5.43 7.87
CA SER A 297 -17.11 5.39 6.42
C SER A 297 -17.59 4.09 5.77
N ILE A 298 -17.61 2.98 6.51
CA ILE A 298 -18.12 1.68 6.05
C ILE A 298 -19.58 1.78 5.60
N GLN A 299 -20.39 2.56 6.34
CA GLN A 299 -21.80 2.75 5.99
C GLN A 299 -21.94 3.55 4.68
N VAL A 300 -21.05 4.53 4.47
CA VAL A 300 -20.99 5.28 3.22
C VAL A 300 -20.60 4.39 2.04
N PHE A 301 -19.58 3.53 2.19
CA PHE A 301 -19.19 2.58 1.14
C PHE A 301 -20.35 1.64 0.76
N LYS A 302 -21.05 1.10 1.76
CA LYS A 302 -22.23 0.25 1.55
C LYS A 302 -23.30 0.96 0.74
N ASP A 303 -23.61 2.22 1.08
CA ASP A 303 -24.70 2.95 0.44
C ASP A 303 -24.31 3.44 -0.96
N ALA A 304 -23.08 3.92 -1.14
CA ALA A 304 -22.53 4.34 -2.42
C ALA A 304 -22.46 3.16 -3.42
N LEU A 305 -22.10 1.97 -2.95
CA LEU A 305 -21.94 0.76 -3.78
C LEU A 305 -23.20 -0.12 -3.82
N SER A 306 -24.32 0.33 -3.25
CA SER A 306 -25.56 -0.45 -3.14
C SER A 306 -26.18 -0.86 -4.48
N SER A 307 -25.94 -0.06 -5.53
CA SER A 307 -26.40 -0.31 -6.90
C SER A 307 -25.27 -0.71 -7.85
N ASN A 308 -24.06 -0.97 -7.33
CA ASN A 308 -22.91 -1.32 -8.16
C ASN A 308 -23.13 -2.69 -8.83
N THR A 309 -23.14 -2.68 -10.17
CA THR A 309 -23.38 -3.84 -11.01
C THR A 309 -22.46 -3.80 -12.22
N VAL A 310 -22.10 -4.98 -12.73
CA VAL A 310 -21.33 -5.15 -13.96
C VAL A 310 -22.00 -6.16 -14.88
N VAL A 311 -21.90 -5.94 -16.19
CA VAL A 311 -22.34 -6.93 -17.17
C VAL A 311 -21.21 -7.93 -17.39
N TYR A 312 -21.44 -9.20 -17.08
CA TYR A 312 -20.51 -10.29 -17.35
C TYR A 312 -21.24 -11.43 -18.07
N ASP A 313 -20.74 -11.85 -19.23
CA ASP A 313 -21.37 -12.86 -20.11
C ASP A 313 -22.86 -12.59 -20.43
N GLY A 314 -23.23 -11.30 -20.49
CA GLY A 314 -24.59 -10.86 -20.80
C GLY A 314 -25.55 -10.81 -19.62
N GLU A 315 -25.09 -11.14 -18.41
CA GLU A 315 -25.85 -11.09 -17.17
C GLU A 315 -25.37 -9.93 -16.27
N ASP A 316 -26.31 -9.32 -15.54
CA ASP A 316 -25.99 -8.30 -14.55
C ASP A 316 -25.52 -8.96 -13.25
N LEU A 317 -24.26 -8.74 -12.90
CA LEU A 317 -23.62 -9.24 -11.68
C LEU A 317 -23.51 -8.09 -10.66
N PRO A 318 -24.18 -8.18 -9.49
CA PRO A 318 -24.01 -7.22 -8.42
C PRO A 318 -22.67 -7.42 -7.71
N LEU A 319 -21.94 -6.32 -7.51
CA LEU A 319 -20.66 -6.27 -6.81
C LEU A 319 -20.69 -5.18 -5.72
N PRO A 320 -21.54 -5.30 -4.69
CA PRO A 320 -21.62 -4.32 -3.62
C PRO A 320 -20.37 -4.35 -2.72
N PHE A 321 -20.26 -3.39 -1.79
CA PHE A 321 -19.27 -3.47 -0.71
C PHE A 321 -19.43 -4.79 0.07
N ASN A 322 -18.35 -5.55 0.21
CA ASN A 322 -18.41 -6.93 0.67
C ASN A 322 -18.05 -7.08 2.15
N PHE A 323 -19.08 -7.28 2.98
CA PHE A 323 -18.94 -7.42 4.44
C PHE A 323 -18.22 -8.70 4.88
N ASP A 324 -18.28 -9.77 4.08
CA ASP A 324 -17.55 -11.01 4.41
C ASP A 324 -16.04 -10.80 4.28
N ILE A 325 -15.62 -10.01 3.28
CA ILE A 325 -14.22 -9.61 3.11
C ILE A 325 -13.78 -8.67 4.23
N LEU A 326 -14.61 -7.68 4.60
CA LEU A 326 -14.33 -6.77 5.71
C LEU A 326 -14.08 -7.55 7.02
N LYS A 327 -14.93 -8.53 7.34
CA LYS A 327 -14.74 -9.41 8.50
C LYS A 327 -13.41 -10.16 8.42
N TRP A 328 -13.03 -10.62 7.23
CA TRP A 328 -11.75 -11.27 7.00
C TRP A 328 -10.56 -10.34 7.28
N ALA A 329 -10.65 -9.09 6.82
CA ALA A 329 -9.64 -8.06 7.05
C ALA A 329 -9.51 -7.70 8.54
N ASP A 330 -10.61 -7.61 9.28
CA ASP A 330 -10.60 -7.38 10.74
C ASP A 330 -9.86 -8.50 11.49
N GLU A 331 -10.07 -9.75 11.08
CA GLU A 331 -9.33 -10.89 11.61
C GLU A 331 -7.84 -10.80 11.26
N THR A 332 -7.49 -10.36 10.06
CA THR A 332 -6.10 -10.11 9.66
C THR A 332 -5.45 -9.03 10.53
N GLN A 333 -6.15 -7.93 10.81
CA GLN A 333 -5.64 -6.88 11.73
C GLN A 333 -5.39 -7.42 13.14
N LYS A 334 -6.21 -8.35 13.64
CA LYS A 334 -5.98 -9.03 14.93
C LYS A 334 -4.73 -9.91 14.91
N VAL A 335 -4.41 -10.55 13.78
CA VAL A 335 -3.14 -11.29 13.61
C VAL A 335 -1.97 -10.32 13.61
N LEU A 336 -2.03 -9.27 12.80
CA LEU A 336 -0.97 -8.25 12.69
C LEU A 336 -0.68 -7.56 14.01
N SER A 337 -1.68 -7.29 14.85
CA SER A 337 -1.48 -6.63 16.15
C SER A 337 -0.84 -7.52 17.22
N ARG A 338 -0.92 -8.84 17.06
CA ARG A 338 -0.33 -9.82 17.99
C ARG A 338 1.09 -10.24 17.59
N ALA A 339 1.52 -9.88 16.39
CA ALA A 339 2.81 -10.27 15.85
C ALA A 339 3.97 -9.79 16.73
N LYS A 340 4.95 -10.66 16.96
CA LYS A 340 6.18 -10.36 17.68
C LYS A 340 7.36 -10.93 16.92
N VAL A 341 8.45 -10.19 16.85
CA VAL A 341 9.69 -10.67 16.23
C VAL A 341 10.26 -11.79 17.10
N PRO A 342 10.50 -13.00 16.56
CA PRO A 342 11.06 -14.10 17.33
C PRO A 342 12.48 -13.81 17.84
N PRO A 343 12.92 -14.43 18.94
CA PRO A 343 14.29 -14.28 19.42
C PRO A 343 15.32 -14.64 18.32
N GLY A 344 16.35 -13.82 18.17
CA GLY A 344 17.42 -14.07 17.19
C GLY A 344 17.08 -13.71 15.74
N VAL A 345 15.88 -13.19 15.47
CA VAL A 345 15.56 -12.50 14.21
C VAL A 345 15.65 -10.99 14.44
N LYS A 346 16.25 -10.27 13.49
CA LYS A 346 16.31 -8.81 13.52
C LYS A 346 15.28 -8.21 12.57
N PHE A 347 14.62 -7.14 13.00
CA PHE A 347 13.67 -6.40 12.18
C PHE A 347 14.19 -4.99 11.89
N TYR A 348 14.03 -4.55 10.66
CA TYR A 348 14.38 -3.22 10.19
C TYR A 348 13.22 -2.64 9.40
N ASN A 349 12.97 -1.34 9.55
CA ASN A 349 11.89 -0.63 8.86
C ASN A 349 12.45 0.55 8.09
N ILE A 350 12.11 0.66 6.81
CA ILE A 350 12.36 1.81 5.96
C ILE A 350 11.00 2.33 5.53
N TYR A 351 10.73 3.61 5.76
CA TYR A 351 9.46 4.24 5.40
C TYR A 351 9.73 5.48 4.55
N GLY A 352 8.85 5.76 3.59
CA GLY A 352 9.01 6.94 2.77
C GLY A 352 8.48 8.20 3.47
N ILE A 353 9.10 9.34 3.14
CA ILE A 353 8.79 10.66 3.69
C ILE A 353 8.91 11.73 2.59
N ASP A 354 8.59 12.97 2.95
CA ASP A 354 8.74 14.19 2.17
C ASP A 354 7.86 14.26 0.92
N LEU A 355 6.79 13.47 0.87
CA LEU A 355 5.72 13.59 -0.11
C LEU A 355 4.35 13.80 0.55
N GLU A 356 3.56 14.67 -0.07
CA GLU A 356 2.14 14.80 0.25
C GLU A 356 1.43 13.49 -0.01
N THR A 357 0.90 12.90 1.06
CA THR A 357 0.30 11.57 1.02
C THR A 357 -1.16 11.63 1.40
N PRO A 358 -2.08 11.20 0.52
CA PRO A 358 -3.52 11.18 0.79
C PRO A 358 -3.87 10.51 2.12
N HIS A 359 -4.41 11.28 3.04
CA HIS A 359 -4.78 10.82 4.38
C HIS A 359 -6.28 10.81 4.58
N SER A 360 -6.94 11.93 4.29
CA SER A 360 -8.40 12.07 4.28
C SER A 360 -8.88 12.41 2.86
N VAL A 361 -10.13 12.10 2.55
CA VAL A 361 -10.72 12.36 1.23
C VAL A 361 -11.99 13.18 1.39
N CYS A 362 -12.13 14.24 0.60
CA CYS A 362 -13.28 15.13 0.60
C CYS A 362 -13.96 15.12 -0.78
N TYR A 363 -15.30 15.06 -0.80
CA TYR A 363 -16.11 15.09 -2.02
C TYR A 363 -17.12 16.24 -2.02
N GLY A 364 -17.32 16.84 -3.19
CA GLY A 364 -18.20 17.98 -3.40
C GLY A 364 -17.60 19.29 -2.88
N SER A 365 -18.40 20.36 -2.93
CA SER A 365 -18.05 21.67 -2.37
C SER A 365 -19.29 22.38 -1.82
N SER A 366 -19.09 23.56 -1.21
CA SER A 366 -20.18 24.45 -0.81
C SER A 366 -21.05 24.93 -1.98
N GLU A 367 -20.52 24.92 -3.21
CA GLU A 367 -21.24 25.32 -4.42
C GLU A 367 -21.87 24.11 -5.13
N VAL A 368 -21.23 22.94 -5.03
CA VAL A 368 -21.65 21.70 -5.70
C VAL A 368 -21.67 20.55 -4.68
N PRO A 369 -22.68 20.48 -3.81
CA PRO A 369 -22.81 19.39 -2.85
C PRO A 369 -23.20 18.07 -3.56
N VAL A 370 -22.81 16.95 -2.98
CA VAL A 370 -23.18 15.61 -3.44
C VAL A 370 -24.62 15.32 -3.05
N THR A 371 -25.49 15.04 -4.03
CA THR A 371 -26.91 14.81 -3.78
C THR A 371 -27.19 13.36 -3.40
N ASP A 372 -26.60 12.41 -4.12
CA ASP A 372 -26.76 10.98 -3.89
C ASP A 372 -25.40 10.28 -3.74
N LEU A 373 -25.28 9.35 -2.78
CA LEU A 373 -24.01 8.66 -2.51
C LEU A 373 -23.47 7.85 -3.71
N PRO A 374 -24.29 7.19 -4.56
CA PRO A 374 -23.80 6.58 -5.78
C PRO A 374 -23.17 7.54 -6.79
N GLU A 375 -23.41 8.86 -6.68
CA GLU A 375 -22.76 9.86 -7.54
C GLU A 375 -21.28 10.07 -7.18
N LEU A 376 -20.84 9.65 -5.99
CA LEU A 376 -19.46 9.78 -5.53
C LEU A 376 -18.46 9.19 -6.54
N GLN A 377 -18.85 8.16 -7.28
CA GLN A 377 -18.03 7.55 -8.33
C GLN A 377 -17.59 8.54 -9.42
N PHE A 378 -18.41 9.56 -9.69
CA PHE A 378 -18.18 10.59 -10.72
C PHE A 378 -17.61 11.89 -10.14
N CYS A 379 -17.60 12.02 -8.82
CA CYS A 379 -17.03 13.19 -8.13
C CYS A 379 -15.50 13.07 -8.08
N GLU A 380 -14.81 14.18 -8.33
CA GLU A 380 -13.36 14.24 -8.17
C GLU A 380 -13.01 14.33 -6.67
N PRO A 381 -12.17 13.43 -6.14
CA PRO A 381 -11.76 13.47 -4.75
C PRO A 381 -10.77 14.60 -4.51
N LYS A 382 -10.99 15.41 -3.48
CA LYS A 382 -9.99 16.32 -2.92
C LYS A 382 -9.27 15.61 -1.79
N TYR A 383 -7.94 15.52 -1.89
CA TYR A 383 -7.13 14.89 -0.85
C TYR A 383 -6.67 15.89 0.19
N ILE A 384 -6.74 15.49 1.44
CA ILE A 384 -6.06 16.16 2.54
C ILE A 384 -4.89 15.28 2.90
N SER A 385 -3.70 15.83 2.69
CA SER A 385 -2.46 15.07 2.71
C SER A 385 -1.67 15.26 4.00
N VAL A 386 -0.93 14.23 4.38
CA VAL A 386 0.08 14.27 5.45
C VAL A 386 1.43 13.83 4.90
N ASN A 387 2.50 13.93 5.70
CA ASN A 387 3.81 13.43 5.30
C ASN A 387 3.81 11.91 5.08
N GLY A 388 4.40 11.44 3.99
CA GLY A 388 4.55 10.03 3.64
C GLY A 388 5.25 9.86 2.31
N ASP A 389 4.90 8.82 1.57
CA ASP A 389 5.53 8.44 0.29
C ASP A 389 4.61 8.62 -0.94
N GLY A 390 3.52 9.38 -0.80
CA GLY A 390 2.50 9.58 -1.83
C GLY A 390 1.39 8.52 -1.84
N THR A 391 1.58 7.39 -1.14
CA THR A 391 0.54 6.34 -0.98
C THR A 391 0.26 6.04 0.49
N VAL A 392 1.30 5.82 1.28
CA VAL A 392 1.25 5.38 2.67
C VAL A 392 1.72 6.51 3.59
N PRO A 393 0.87 6.99 4.52
CA PRO A 393 1.30 7.96 5.52
C PRO A 393 2.50 7.44 6.32
N ALA A 394 3.48 8.29 6.58
CA ALA A 394 4.67 7.91 7.35
C ALA A 394 4.31 7.38 8.74
N GLU A 395 3.24 7.90 9.35
CA GLU A 395 2.71 7.39 10.62
C GLU A 395 2.28 5.91 10.52
N SER A 396 1.55 5.56 9.46
CA SER A 396 1.13 4.17 9.20
C SER A 396 2.33 3.26 9.00
N ALA A 397 3.31 3.70 8.20
CA ALA A 397 4.51 2.93 7.92
C ALA A 397 5.44 2.75 9.13
N LYS A 398 5.43 3.69 10.08
CA LYS A 398 6.17 3.58 11.34
C LYS A 398 5.46 2.76 12.41
N ALA A 399 4.15 2.62 12.33
CA ALA A 399 3.31 1.98 13.34
C ALA A 399 3.34 0.43 13.26
N ASP A 400 4.53 -0.14 13.04
CA ASP A 400 4.77 -1.57 12.90
C ASP A 400 4.49 -2.37 14.19
N GLY A 401 4.66 -1.76 15.36
CA GLY A 401 4.43 -2.41 16.67
C GLY A 401 5.43 -3.52 17.00
N LEU A 402 6.59 -3.53 16.34
CA LEU A 402 7.66 -4.50 16.49
C LEU A 402 8.89 -3.86 17.15
N ASN A 403 9.75 -4.68 17.74
CA ASN A 403 11.04 -4.22 18.24
C ASN A 403 12.04 -4.14 17.09
N ALA A 404 12.12 -2.98 16.43
CA ALA A 404 13.02 -2.76 15.30
C ALA A 404 14.44 -2.41 15.77
N GLU A 405 15.44 -2.97 15.11
CA GLU A 405 16.84 -2.56 15.27
C GLU A 405 17.06 -1.14 14.74
N ALA A 406 16.33 -0.77 13.69
CA ALA A 406 16.36 0.57 13.11
C ALA A 406 15.06 0.90 12.37
N ARG A 407 14.72 2.19 12.38
CA ARG A 407 13.70 2.80 11.52
C ARG A 407 14.34 3.97 10.78
N VAL A 408 14.26 3.96 9.45
CA VAL A 408 14.88 4.99 8.60
C VAL A 408 13.83 5.59 7.68
N GLY A 409 13.70 6.91 7.73
CA GLY A 409 12.89 7.66 6.77
C GLY A 409 13.73 7.96 5.53
N VAL A 410 13.24 7.60 4.34
CA VAL A 410 13.90 7.88 3.06
C VAL A 410 12.97 8.72 2.20
N PRO A 411 13.37 9.93 1.78
CA PRO A 411 12.56 10.74 0.88
C PRO A 411 12.33 10.01 -0.45
N GLY A 412 11.08 9.90 -0.90
CA GLY A 412 10.80 9.27 -2.20
C GLY A 412 9.38 8.77 -2.37
N GLU A 413 9.00 8.59 -3.63
CA GLU A 413 7.71 8.03 -4.04
C GLU A 413 7.62 6.55 -3.66
N HIS A 414 6.42 6.10 -3.29
CA HIS A 414 6.13 4.77 -2.77
C HIS A 414 6.80 3.65 -3.55
N ARG A 415 6.69 3.63 -4.88
CA ARG A 415 7.40 2.66 -5.73
C ARG A 415 8.84 3.11 -6.03
N GLY A 416 9.05 4.40 -6.28
CA GLY A 416 10.33 5.00 -6.62
C GLY A 416 11.43 4.76 -5.60
N ILE A 417 11.09 4.60 -4.32
CA ILE A 417 12.04 4.26 -3.25
C ILE A 417 12.84 2.98 -3.56
N LEU A 418 12.28 2.01 -4.31
CA LEU A 418 12.97 0.77 -4.68
C LEU A 418 14.13 0.97 -5.67
N SER A 419 14.21 2.15 -6.30
CA SER A 419 15.28 2.58 -7.21
C SER A 419 16.24 3.61 -6.58
N ASP A 420 15.99 4.00 -5.33
CA ASP A 420 16.72 5.07 -4.68
C ASP A 420 18.14 4.66 -4.24
N HIS A 421 19.11 5.53 -4.51
CA HIS A 421 20.52 5.27 -4.19
C HIS A 421 20.80 5.29 -2.68
N HIS A 422 20.06 6.07 -1.89
CA HIS A 422 20.20 6.08 -0.43
C HIS A 422 19.67 4.77 0.16
N LEU A 423 18.52 4.28 -0.32
CA LEU A 423 18.03 2.94 0.01
C LEU A 423 19.09 1.87 -0.26
N PHE A 424 19.69 1.89 -1.45
CA PHE A 424 20.74 0.93 -1.82
C PHE A 424 21.93 0.94 -0.87
N ARG A 425 22.36 2.11 -0.38
CA ARG A 425 23.45 2.21 0.61
C ARG A 425 23.05 1.61 1.96
N ILE A 426 21.83 1.87 2.42
CA ILE A 426 21.29 1.30 3.65
C ILE A 426 21.23 -0.24 3.55
N LEU A 427 20.66 -0.76 2.46
CA LEU A 427 20.56 -2.20 2.22
C LEU A 427 21.94 -2.85 2.13
N LYS A 428 22.87 -2.27 1.38
CA LYS A 428 24.24 -2.78 1.23
C LYS A 428 24.93 -2.89 2.59
N HIS A 429 24.73 -1.92 3.48
CA HIS A 429 25.24 -1.94 4.85
C HIS A 429 24.57 -3.02 5.72
N TRP A 430 23.24 -3.07 5.78
CA TRP A 430 22.51 -4.04 6.62
C TRP A 430 22.73 -5.49 6.17
N LEU A 431 22.91 -5.72 4.87
CA LEU A 431 23.23 -7.02 4.29
C LEU A 431 24.72 -7.38 4.40
N LYS A 432 25.58 -6.44 4.82
CA LYS A 432 27.05 -6.58 4.88
C LYS A 432 27.67 -6.96 3.53
N ALA A 433 27.12 -6.40 2.45
CA ALA A 433 27.55 -6.74 1.10
C ALA A 433 28.78 -5.97 0.62
N ASP A 434 29.24 -4.97 1.39
CA ASP A 434 30.53 -4.29 1.25
C ASP A 434 30.75 -3.31 2.43
N SER A 435 31.97 -2.81 2.60
CA SER A 435 32.24 -1.64 3.44
C SER A 435 32.24 -0.38 2.56
N ASP A 436 31.10 0.32 2.44
CA ASP A 436 31.11 1.70 1.91
C ASP A 436 31.76 2.61 2.96
N PRO A 437 32.99 3.12 2.75
CA PRO A 437 33.70 3.92 3.74
C PRO A 437 33.08 5.31 3.95
N PHE A 438 32.19 5.72 3.06
CA PHE A 438 31.48 7.01 3.13
C PHE A 438 30.05 6.86 3.68
N TYR A 439 29.60 5.64 3.97
CA TYR A 439 28.30 5.41 4.59
C TYR A 439 28.43 5.49 6.12
N ASN A 440 27.75 6.47 6.73
CA ASN A 440 27.65 6.57 8.17
C ASN A 440 26.21 6.28 8.61
N PRO A 441 25.93 5.09 9.18
CA PRO A 441 24.58 4.72 9.59
C PRO A 441 24.01 5.64 10.66
N ILE A 442 24.86 6.34 11.44
CA ILE A 442 24.41 7.30 12.46
C ILE A 442 23.64 8.48 11.84
N ASN A 443 23.97 8.87 10.61
CA ASN A 443 23.30 9.98 9.93
C ASN A 443 21.87 9.63 9.51
N ASP A 444 21.56 8.33 9.35
CA ASP A 444 20.27 7.85 8.88
C ASP A 444 19.33 7.45 10.02
N TYR A 445 19.87 7.25 11.24
CA TYR A 445 19.07 6.78 12.35
C TYR A 445 18.16 7.87 12.92
N VAL A 446 16.87 7.62 12.81
CA VAL A 446 15.84 8.28 13.62
C VAL A 446 15.30 7.23 14.59
N ILE A 447 15.92 7.10 15.77
CA ILE A 447 15.35 6.30 16.87
C ILE A 447 14.25 7.16 17.52
N LEU A 448 13.08 7.21 16.88
CA LEU A 448 11.88 7.74 17.51
C LEU A 448 11.08 6.55 18.06
N PRO A 449 10.76 6.53 19.37
CA PRO A 449 9.76 5.59 19.86
C PRO A 449 8.46 5.82 19.08
N THR A 450 7.83 4.72 18.66
CA THR A 450 6.51 4.75 18.01
C THR A 450 5.48 5.38 18.95
N ALA A 451 4.40 5.96 18.44
CA ALA A 451 3.32 6.52 19.29
C ALA A 451 2.83 5.51 20.35
N PHE A 452 2.80 4.22 20.00
CA PHE A 452 2.52 3.11 20.89
C PHE A 452 3.56 2.92 22.01
N GLU A 453 4.85 3.04 21.71
CA GLU A 453 5.93 3.02 22.71
C GLU A 453 5.89 4.27 23.60
N ILE A 454 5.57 5.44 23.02
CA ILE A 454 5.40 6.69 23.73
C ILE A 454 4.22 6.60 24.72
N GLU A 455 3.08 6.01 24.34
CA GLU A 455 1.94 5.78 25.26
C GLU A 455 2.31 4.86 26.42
N ARG A 456 3.08 3.80 26.18
CA ARG A 456 3.60 2.94 27.25
C ARG A 456 4.61 3.65 28.16
N HIS A 457 5.30 4.66 27.64
CA HIS A 457 6.23 5.50 28.41
C HIS A 457 5.56 6.72 29.07
N LYS A 458 4.35 7.12 28.66
CA LYS A 458 3.53 8.14 29.36
C LYS A 458 3.11 7.68 30.76
N GLU A 459 2.96 6.38 30.99
CA GLU A 459 2.82 5.80 32.34
C GLU A 459 4.05 6.08 33.24
N ASN A 460 5.19 6.49 32.66
CA ASN A 460 6.42 6.86 33.37
C ASN A 460 6.78 8.37 33.27
N GLY A 461 5.85 9.22 32.86
CA GLY A 461 5.93 10.67 33.11
C GLY A 461 6.75 11.55 32.16
N PHE A 462 6.91 11.18 30.89
CA PHE A 462 7.51 12.09 29.88
C PHE A 462 6.45 12.68 28.92
N GLN A 463 6.48 14.01 28.75
CA GLN A 463 5.57 14.77 27.90
C GLN A 463 6.36 15.34 26.71
N PHE A 464 5.94 15.03 25.48
CA PHE A 464 6.47 15.65 24.25
C PHE A 464 5.44 16.68 23.75
N THR A 465 5.90 17.91 23.52
CA THR A 465 5.07 19.01 23.01
C THR A 465 4.94 18.93 21.49
N SER A 466 3.77 18.49 21.03
CA SER A 466 3.23 18.84 19.70
C SER A 466 2.71 20.28 19.75
N LEU A 467 2.79 21.02 18.63
CA LEU A 467 2.07 22.30 18.48
C LEU A 467 0.57 22.00 18.44
N LYS A 468 -0.04 21.98 19.63
CA LYS A 468 -1.43 21.69 19.88
C LYS A 468 -2.06 22.97 20.45
N GLU A 469 -3.00 23.56 19.73
CA GLU A 469 -3.78 24.68 20.27
C GLU A 469 -5.14 24.15 20.73
N GLU A 470 -5.37 24.22 22.04
CA GLU A 470 -6.61 23.81 22.69
C GLU A 470 -7.41 25.06 23.09
N TRP A 471 -8.69 25.08 22.74
CA TRP A 471 -9.61 26.16 23.07
C TRP A 471 -10.78 25.61 23.90
N GLU A 472 -11.16 26.34 24.94
CA GLU A 472 -12.43 26.11 25.67
C GLU A 472 -13.44 27.17 25.24
N ILE A 473 -14.54 26.73 24.62
CA ILE A 473 -15.68 27.60 24.32
C ILE A 473 -16.69 27.43 25.46
N ILE A 474 -16.92 28.52 26.20
CA ILE A 474 -17.93 28.60 27.26
C ILE A 474 -19.21 29.13 26.62
N SER A 475 -20.24 28.30 26.53
CA SER A 475 -21.58 28.72 26.12
C SER A 475 -22.36 29.24 27.33
N GLU A 476 -22.89 30.47 27.24
CA GLU A 476 -23.86 30.97 28.21
C GLU A 476 -25.28 30.46 27.83
N GLU A 477 -25.91 29.71 28.75
CA GLU A 477 -27.32 29.24 28.78
C GLU A 477 -27.68 28.04 27.85
N GLU A 478 -28.54 27.07 28.19
CA GLU A 478 -29.39 26.74 29.36
C GLU A 478 -29.68 25.22 29.32
N ASP A 479 -30.04 24.63 30.48
CA ASP A 479 -30.31 23.22 30.74
C ASP A 479 -31.15 22.47 29.68
N ASP A 480 -30.60 21.38 29.13
CA ASP A 480 -31.39 20.19 28.78
C ASP A 480 -30.58 18.93 29.16
N HIS A 481 -30.69 18.58 30.44
CA HIS A 481 -30.13 17.37 31.01
C HIS A 481 -30.93 16.14 30.53
N ASP A 482 -30.60 15.61 29.35
CA ASP A 482 -30.73 14.16 29.12
C ASP A 482 -29.89 13.66 27.92
N ASN A 483 -29.07 12.64 28.18
CA ASN A 483 -28.36 11.77 27.21
C ASN A 483 -27.16 12.31 26.39
N MET A 484 -26.19 13.01 26.99
CA MET A 484 -24.94 13.39 26.28
C MET A 484 -23.62 12.74 26.77
N VAL A 485 -23.61 12.00 27.89
CA VAL A 485 -22.36 11.49 28.52
C VAL A 485 -21.68 10.34 27.74
N ASN A 486 -22.25 9.89 26.62
CA ASN A 486 -21.75 8.74 25.83
C ASN A 486 -21.46 9.03 24.34
N ARG A 487 -21.37 10.30 23.93
CA ARG A 487 -21.05 10.63 22.52
C ARG A 487 -19.55 10.64 22.26
N LYS A 488 -19.10 9.96 21.20
CA LYS A 488 -17.73 10.05 20.68
C LYS A 488 -17.42 11.50 20.24
N PRO A 489 -16.17 11.97 20.33
CA PRO A 489 -15.78 13.28 19.82
C PRO A 489 -16.02 13.38 18.31
N PHE A 490 -16.51 14.53 17.84
CA PHE A 490 -16.70 14.83 16.43
C PHE A 490 -15.37 15.29 15.83
N VAL A 491 -14.95 14.73 14.70
CA VAL A 491 -13.68 15.05 14.05
C VAL A 491 -13.97 15.45 12.60
N SER A 492 -13.42 16.59 12.17
CA SER A 492 -13.50 17.10 10.79
C SER A 492 -12.17 17.74 10.40
N SER A 493 -11.94 17.90 9.11
CA SER A 493 -10.83 18.68 8.57
C SER A 493 -11.33 20.01 7.99
N ILE A 494 -10.51 21.05 8.15
CA ILE A 494 -10.72 22.37 7.55
C ILE A 494 -9.51 22.71 6.69
N CYS A 495 -9.75 23.16 5.46
CA CYS A 495 -8.71 23.71 4.60
C CYS A 495 -9.07 25.14 4.21
N VAL A 496 -8.10 26.05 4.33
CA VAL A 496 -8.23 27.47 4.00
C VAL A 496 -7.23 27.78 2.90
N SER A 497 -7.73 28.20 1.75
CA SER A 497 -6.92 28.66 0.61
C SER A 497 -6.84 30.18 0.59
N GLN A 498 -5.63 30.73 0.49
CA GLN A 498 -5.40 32.14 0.21
C GLN A 498 -5.06 32.31 -1.28
N THR A 499 -5.92 33.01 -2.03
CA THR A 499 -5.61 33.41 -3.41
C THR A 499 -4.50 34.48 -3.39
N GLY A 500 -3.37 34.17 -4.00
CA GLY A 500 -2.30 35.15 -4.22
C GLY A 500 -2.71 36.21 -5.25
N ASP A 501 -2.09 37.40 -5.18
CA ASP A 501 -2.15 38.38 -6.27
C ASP A 501 -1.57 37.78 -7.57
N ASP A 502 -1.85 38.36 -8.74
CA ASP A 502 -1.56 37.91 -10.14
C ASP A 502 -0.14 37.35 -10.47
N ARG A 503 0.75 37.20 -9.49
CA ARG A 503 2.10 36.63 -9.59
C ARG A 503 2.47 35.60 -8.50
N SER A 504 1.58 35.24 -7.59
CA SER A 504 1.85 34.24 -6.54
C SER A 504 0.84 33.10 -6.58
N SER A 505 1.36 31.87 -6.50
CA SER A 505 0.58 30.63 -6.40
C SER A 505 -0.29 30.63 -5.14
N PRO A 506 -1.49 30.02 -5.17
CA PRO A 506 -2.34 29.92 -4.00
C PRO A 506 -1.66 29.07 -2.91
N ALA A 507 -1.74 29.53 -1.66
CA ALA A 507 -1.30 28.75 -0.50
C ALA A 507 -2.52 28.11 0.16
N GLU A 508 -2.44 26.84 0.52
CA GLU A 508 -3.52 26.12 1.20
C GLU A 508 -3.02 25.56 2.53
N ALA A 509 -3.73 25.88 3.61
CA ALA A 509 -3.45 25.35 4.94
C ALA A 509 -4.61 24.46 5.40
N CYS A 510 -4.30 23.23 5.78
CA CYS A 510 -5.28 22.28 6.30
C CYS A 510 -5.02 21.96 7.78
N ALA A 511 -6.09 21.76 8.55
CA ALA A 511 -6.05 21.37 9.96
C ALA A 511 -7.19 20.40 10.29
N THR A 512 -7.00 19.59 11.34
CA THR A 512 -8.06 18.77 11.94
C THR A 512 -8.69 19.53 13.10
N VAL A 513 -10.01 19.56 13.14
CA VAL A 513 -10.81 20.09 14.26
C VAL A 513 -11.46 18.90 14.97
N THR A 514 -11.18 18.75 16.26
CA THR A 514 -11.85 17.77 17.12
C THR A 514 -12.71 18.50 18.14
N VAL A 515 -14.01 18.23 18.14
CA VAL A 515 -14.98 18.80 19.07
C VAL A 515 -15.39 17.70 20.05
N HIS A 516 -15.02 17.88 21.32
CA HIS A 516 -15.33 16.92 22.37
C HIS A 516 -16.77 17.11 22.87
N PRO A 517 -17.43 16.03 23.33
CA PRO A 517 -18.76 16.11 23.92
C PRO A 517 -18.76 17.05 25.13
N HIS A 518 -19.85 17.82 25.26
CA HIS A 518 -20.02 18.85 26.27
C HIS A 518 -19.99 18.24 27.69
N GLY A 519 -19.02 18.65 28.50
CA GLY A 519 -18.92 18.29 29.92
C GLY A 519 -18.95 19.56 30.75
N GLU A 520 -19.84 19.62 31.75
CA GLU A 520 -19.94 20.72 32.73
C GLU A 520 -20.01 22.15 32.14
N GLY A 521 -20.87 22.38 31.13
CA GLY A 521 -21.05 23.75 30.60
C GLY A 521 -19.95 24.22 29.63
N LYS A 522 -18.97 23.36 29.30
CA LYS A 522 -17.82 23.71 28.45
C LYS A 522 -17.74 22.82 27.21
N GLN A 523 -17.57 23.45 26.05
CA GLN A 523 -17.26 22.76 24.80
C GLN A 523 -15.76 22.86 24.53
N HIS A 524 -15.07 21.72 24.56
CA HIS A 524 -13.64 21.66 24.27
C HIS A 524 -13.42 21.40 22.78
N VAL A 525 -12.66 22.29 22.13
CA VAL A 525 -12.31 22.21 20.71
C VAL A 525 -10.80 22.18 20.56
N GLU A 526 -10.31 21.15 19.88
CA GLU A 526 -8.89 20.94 19.59
C GLU A 526 -8.64 21.19 18.11
N LEU A 527 -7.66 22.04 17.79
CA LEU A 527 -7.24 22.34 16.41
C LEU A 527 -5.79 21.88 16.23
N ASN A 528 -5.58 20.96 15.28
CA ASN A 528 -4.26 20.42 14.96
C ASN A 528 -3.93 20.68 13.49
N ALA A 529 -2.87 21.45 13.21
CA ALA A 529 -2.42 21.69 11.84
C ALA A 529 -1.98 20.37 11.17
N LEU A 530 -2.42 20.15 9.93
CA LEU A 530 -2.13 18.94 9.12
C LEU A 530 -1.05 19.21 8.09
N SER A 531 -1.26 20.22 7.25
CA SER A 531 -0.37 20.57 6.15
C SER A 531 -0.48 22.06 5.80
N VAL A 532 0.59 22.61 5.24
CA VAL A 532 0.60 23.93 4.62
C VAL A 532 1.32 23.78 3.29
N SER A 533 0.58 23.87 2.18
CA SER A 533 1.16 23.90 0.85
C SER A 533 1.38 25.35 0.43
N VAL A 534 2.59 25.61 -0.07
CA VAL A 534 2.95 26.86 -0.72
C VAL A 534 3.54 26.44 -2.06
N ASP A 535 2.76 26.54 -3.13
CA ASP A 535 3.27 26.30 -4.48
C ASP A 535 4.35 27.35 -4.78
N ALA A 536 5.61 26.91 -4.85
CA ALA A 536 6.78 27.78 -5.04
C ALA A 536 6.93 28.29 -6.48
#